data_AF-A0A832FPV5-F1
#
_entry.id   AF-A0A832FPV5-F1
#
_cell.length_a   1.000
_cell.length_b   1.000
_cell.length_c   1.000
_cell.angle_alpha   90.00
_cell.angle_beta   90.00
_cell.angle_gamma   90.00
#
_symmetry.space_group_name_H-M   'P 1'
#
loop_
_entity.id
_entity.type
_entity.pdbx_description
1 polymer ?
#
loop_
_entity_poly.entity_id
_entity_poly.type
_entity_poly.pdbx_seq_one_letter_code
_entity_poly.pdbx_strand_id
1 'polypeptide(L)'
;MVKLRVLDNLYWSSCPDSETVAALAREGVSLVVDLTMGECRYALPQGVEKLEYPIPDFSFKAFEDVLVGVALPALERLKQGEKVLVHCRGGIGRSGVVVSMILGLRSGASAGEVKEKLARLGFQGETLSQQLAFRWFFRARDLIGPGWIAAVVKKLKNVGGERGGSYWATYAAHASTVANVALDVLETISDSYGLSKAELRSAYAAGLLHDVGRVLASSENHHAAGALFAAEMPEVRSCCNPFLVAKAVLHHRRATDLLGDVELRRMGTAAQLVAAAVRLADAFDSVYEGEGLYRGVELRGSRLVFQLEWSLIARARGRLSEKARAFTALTGLEVEAELA
;
A
#
# COMPACT_ATOMS: atom_id res chain seq x y z
N MET A 1 16.51 -26.32 -10.94
CA MET A 1 17.60 -25.38 -11.28
C MET A 1 17.18 -23.99 -10.82
N VAL A 2 18.01 -23.30 -10.05
CA VAL A 2 17.72 -21.96 -9.52
C VAL A 2 17.63 -20.98 -10.69
N LYS A 3 16.56 -20.18 -10.76
CA LYS A 3 16.43 -19.11 -11.75
C LYS A 3 17.08 -17.83 -11.21
N LEU A 4 18.39 -17.66 -11.42
CA LEU A 4 19.13 -16.47 -10.98
C LEU A 4 19.17 -15.41 -12.09
N ARG A 5 18.93 -14.16 -11.72
CA ARG A 5 19.04 -12.98 -12.59
C ARG A 5 19.89 -11.93 -11.90
N VAL A 6 20.68 -11.20 -12.68
CA VAL A 6 21.62 -10.20 -12.19
C VAL A 6 21.26 -8.84 -12.76
N LEU A 7 21.12 -7.85 -11.88
CA LEU A 7 20.76 -6.46 -12.16
C LEU A 7 21.81 -5.56 -11.50
N ASP A 8 23.03 -5.61 -12.03
CA ASP A 8 24.24 -5.01 -11.45
C ASP A 8 24.62 -5.67 -10.11
N ASN A 9 24.55 -4.93 -9.00
CA ASN A 9 24.76 -5.44 -7.64
C ASN A 9 23.48 -6.00 -6.98
N LEU A 10 22.35 -6.05 -7.70
CA LEU A 10 21.10 -6.64 -7.22
C LEU A 10 20.85 -7.98 -7.92
N TYR A 11 20.78 -9.05 -7.14
CA TYR A 11 20.51 -10.40 -7.59
C TYR A 11 19.05 -10.76 -7.28
N TRP A 12 18.40 -11.46 -8.20
CA TRP A 12 17.01 -11.87 -8.08
C TRP A 12 16.85 -13.34 -8.42
N SER A 13 16.28 -14.14 -7.50
CA SER A 13 16.14 -15.57 -7.73
C SER A 13 14.85 -16.22 -7.24
N SER A 14 14.64 -17.46 -7.69
CA SER A 14 13.85 -18.46 -6.97
C SER A 14 14.57 -18.89 -5.68
N CYS A 15 13.94 -19.77 -4.91
CA CYS A 15 14.54 -20.36 -3.71
C CYS A 15 15.96 -20.86 -4.00
N PRO A 16 17.01 -20.29 -3.38
CA PRO A 16 18.38 -20.72 -3.61
C PRO A 16 18.73 -21.94 -2.74
N ASP A 17 19.74 -22.69 -3.13
CA ASP A 17 20.40 -23.69 -2.30
C ASP A 17 21.67 -23.12 -1.64
N SER A 18 22.24 -23.85 -0.68
CA SER A 18 23.45 -23.43 0.03
C SER A 18 24.65 -23.20 -0.88
N GLU A 19 24.76 -23.96 -1.97
CA GLU A 19 25.85 -23.81 -2.95
C GLU A 19 25.73 -22.48 -3.70
N THR A 20 24.51 -22.14 -4.14
CA THR A 20 24.20 -20.86 -4.80
C THR A 20 24.51 -19.69 -3.87
N VAL A 21 24.06 -19.74 -2.61
CA VAL A 21 24.31 -18.66 -1.65
C VAL A 21 25.81 -18.54 -1.36
N ALA A 22 26.54 -19.66 -1.22
CA ALA A 22 27.98 -19.66 -1.03
C ALA A 22 28.75 -19.09 -2.24
N ALA A 23 28.31 -19.39 -3.47
CA ALA A 23 28.87 -18.83 -4.68
C ALA A 23 28.67 -17.30 -4.73
N LEU A 24 27.44 -16.84 -4.47
CA LEU A 24 27.10 -15.41 -4.44
C LEU A 24 27.84 -14.66 -3.34
N ALA A 25 28.05 -15.28 -2.17
CA ALA A 25 28.85 -14.69 -1.10
C ALA A 25 30.30 -14.46 -1.52
N ARG A 26 30.91 -15.41 -2.25
CA ARG A 26 32.26 -15.22 -2.83
C ARG A 26 32.30 -14.11 -3.88
N GLU A 27 31.18 -13.86 -4.56
CA GLU A 27 31.03 -12.70 -5.45
C GLU A 27 30.75 -11.38 -4.70
N GLY A 28 30.61 -11.40 -3.38
CA GLY A 28 30.42 -10.21 -2.54
C GLY A 28 28.97 -9.91 -2.16
N VAL A 29 28.03 -10.85 -2.35
CA VAL A 29 26.68 -10.73 -1.75
C VAL A 29 26.81 -10.77 -0.23
N SER A 30 26.40 -9.68 0.41
CA SER A 30 26.45 -9.50 1.87
C SER A 30 25.06 -9.55 2.52
N LEU A 31 23.98 -9.39 1.73
CA LEU A 31 22.61 -9.46 2.22
C LEU A 31 21.76 -10.39 1.36
N VAL A 32 21.05 -11.31 2.01
CA VAL A 32 19.99 -12.13 1.42
C VAL A 32 18.63 -11.73 2.00
N VAL A 33 17.74 -11.24 1.15
CA VAL A 33 16.33 -10.98 1.46
C VAL A 33 15.51 -12.23 1.16
N ASP A 34 14.97 -12.83 2.21
CA ASP A 34 14.10 -14.00 2.13
C ASP A 34 12.63 -13.59 2.35
N LEU A 35 11.85 -13.67 1.27
CA LEU A 35 10.42 -13.33 1.29
C LEU A 35 9.52 -14.54 1.58
N THR A 36 10.10 -15.70 1.88
CA THR A 36 9.35 -16.95 2.12
C THR A 36 8.87 -17.05 3.55
N MET A 37 7.83 -17.84 3.79
CA MET A 37 7.29 -18.23 5.10
C MET A 37 8.13 -19.36 5.76
N GLY A 38 9.39 -19.53 5.37
CA GLY A 38 10.27 -20.61 5.85
C GLY A 38 10.29 -21.86 4.97
N GLU A 39 9.74 -21.79 3.74
CA GLU A 39 9.80 -22.88 2.77
C GLU A 39 11.21 -23.10 2.21
N CYS A 40 12.07 -22.08 2.24
CA CYS A 40 13.44 -22.14 1.75
C CYS A 40 14.44 -22.53 2.85
N ARG A 41 15.28 -23.54 2.57
CA ARG A 41 16.34 -23.99 3.48
C ARG A 41 17.69 -23.93 2.78
N TYR A 42 18.57 -23.09 3.29
CA TYR A 42 19.96 -22.96 2.85
C TYR A 42 20.81 -22.47 4.02
N ALA A 43 22.11 -22.80 3.98
CA ALA A 43 23.07 -22.29 4.95
C ALA A 43 23.55 -20.90 4.52
N LEU A 44 23.65 -19.97 5.48
CA LEU A 44 24.26 -18.66 5.27
C LEU A 44 25.78 -18.75 5.46
N PRO A 45 26.58 -18.35 4.47
CA PRO A 45 28.03 -18.20 4.63
C PRO A 45 28.37 -17.12 5.66
N GLN A 46 29.57 -17.21 6.25
CA GLN A 46 30.07 -16.18 7.16
C GLN A 46 30.13 -14.82 6.46
N GLY A 47 29.67 -13.77 7.15
CA GLY A 47 29.65 -12.39 6.61
C GLY A 47 28.43 -12.07 5.74
N VAL A 48 27.52 -13.03 5.51
CA VAL A 48 26.24 -12.80 4.82
C VAL A 48 25.13 -12.66 5.84
N GLU A 49 24.46 -11.53 5.84
CA GLU A 49 23.26 -11.28 6.62
C GLU A 49 22.01 -11.80 5.90
N LYS A 50 21.01 -12.21 6.67
CA LYS A 50 19.68 -12.56 6.16
C LYS A 50 18.64 -11.61 6.73
N LEU A 51 17.91 -10.94 5.83
CA LEU A 51 16.71 -10.19 6.17
C LEU A 51 15.50 -11.07 5.85
N GLU A 52 14.88 -11.60 6.89
CA GLU A 52 13.64 -12.37 6.80
C GLU A 52 12.44 -11.43 6.82
N TYR A 53 11.69 -11.43 5.72
CA TYR A 53 10.45 -10.67 5.63
C TYR A 53 9.39 -11.55 4.96
N PRO A 54 8.73 -12.44 5.73
CA PRO A 54 7.86 -13.45 5.16
C PRO A 54 6.63 -12.83 4.51
N ILE A 55 6.36 -13.19 3.25
CA ILE A 55 5.15 -12.82 2.50
C ILE A 55 4.47 -14.13 2.07
N PRO A 56 3.18 -14.36 2.40
CA PRO A 56 2.47 -15.58 2.01
C PRO A 56 2.54 -15.86 0.51
N ASP A 57 2.57 -17.14 0.12
CA ASP A 57 2.62 -17.50 -1.29
C ASP A 57 1.37 -17.00 -2.04
N PHE A 58 1.54 -16.67 -3.32
CA PHE A 58 0.51 -16.05 -4.17
C PHE A 58 -0.09 -14.72 -3.64
N SER A 59 0.51 -14.12 -2.60
CA SER A 59 0.03 -12.89 -2.00
C SER A 59 1.10 -11.78 -2.03
N PHE A 60 0.77 -10.63 -1.45
CA PHE A 60 1.70 -9.57 -1.08
C PHE A 60 1.31 -8.95 0.26
N LYS A 61 2.18 -8.12 0.85
CA LYS A 61 1.84 -7.32 2.04
C LYS A 61 1.59 -5.86 1.63
N ALA A 62 1.04 -5.05 2.54
CA ALA A 62 0.99 -3.60 2.36
C ALA A 62 2.34 -3.08 1.83
N PHE A 63 2.37 -2.51 0.63
CA PHE A 63 3.64 -2.15 -0.01
C PHE A 63 4.40 -1.11 0.82
N GLU A 64 3.70 -0.29 1.60
CA GLU A 64 4.27 0.67 2.54
C GLU A 64 5.13 -0.03 3.61
N ASP A 65 4.68 -1.19 4.09
CA ASP A 65 5.46 -1.98 5.06
C ASP A 65 6.64 -2.69 4.40
N VAL A 66 6.46 -3.20 3.19
CA VAL A 66 7.55 -3.81 2.39
C VAL A 66 8.60 -2.77 2.00
N LEU A 67 8.19 -1.54 1.70
CA LEU A 67 9.08 -0.42 1.38
C LEU A 67 10.03 -0.18 2.56
N VAL A 68 9.49 -0.07 3.77
CA VAL A 68 10.26 0.22 4.99
C VAL A 68 11.03 -0.98 5.50
N GLY A 69 10.42 -2.16 5.47
CA GLY A 69 11.01 -3.38 6.02
C GLY A 69 12.01 -4.07 5.11
N VAL A 70 11.96 -3.82 3.80
CA VAL A 70 12.75 -4.56 2.80
C VAL A 70 13.43 -3.65 1.79
N ALA A 71 12.65 -2.89 1.02
CA ALA A 71 13.20 -2.21 -0.16
C ALA A 71 14.19 -1.10 0.22
N LEU A 72 13.90 -0.30 1.25
CA LEU A 72 14.81 0.74 1.75
C LEU A 72 16.08 0.16 2.40
N PRO A 73 16.01 -0.84 3.31
CA PRO A 73 17.19 -1.52 3.82
C PRO A 73 18.08 -2.13 2.73
N ALA A 74 17.49 -2.82 1.75
CA ALA A 74 18.23 -3.39 0.64
C ALA A 74 18.87 -2.31 -0.24
N LEU A 75 18.14 -1.22 -0.53
CA LEU A 75 18.66 -0.09 -1.29
C LEU A 75 19.84 0.58 -0.60
N GLU A 76 19.82 0.69 0.73
CA GLU A 76 20.91 1.26 1.50
C GLU A 76 22.20 0.44 1.36
N ARG A 77 22.12 -0.89 1.45
CA ARG A 77 23.25 -1.78 1.14
C ARG A 77 23.79 -1.56 -0.27
N LEU A 78 22.89 -1.52 -1.26
CA LEU A 78 23.28 -1.31 -2.66
C LEU A 78 23.97 0.04 -2.88
N LYS A 79 23.58 1.10 -2.16
CA LYS A 79 24.23 2.42 -2.22
C LYS A 79 25.63 2.43 -1.62
N GLN A 80 25.89 1.55 -0.66
CA GLN A 80 27.21 1.36 -0.04
C GLN A 80 28.15 0.51 -0.93
N GLY A 81 27.70 0.12 -2.13
CA GLY A 81 28.45 -0.72 -3.06
C GLY A 81 28.34 -2.22 -2.75
N GLU A 82 27.57 -2.59 -1.73
CA GLU A 82 27.31 -3.98 -1.39
C GLU A 82 26.39 -4.64 -2.42
N LYS A 83 26.34 -5.98 -2.39
CA LYS A 83 25.48 -6.79 -3.27
C LYS A 83 24.37 -7.46 -2.47
N VAL A 84 23.17 -7.45 -3.02
CA VAL A 84 21.96 -7.96 -2.36
C VAL A 84 21.30 -9.03 -3.22
N LEU A 85 20.95 -10.17 -2.61
CA LEU A 85 20.07 -11.18 -3.21
C LEU A 85 18.65 -11.00 -2.69
N VAL A 86 17.67 -10.91 -3.58
CA VAL A 86 16.24 -10.97 -3.23
C VAL A 86 15.63 -12.23 -3.82
N HIS A 87 15.01 -13.06 -2.98
CA HIS A 87 14.33 -14.25 -3.44
C HIS A 87 12.95 -14.46 -2.80
N CYS A 88 12.14 -15.26 -3.48
CA CYS A 88 10.95 -15.89 -2.90
C CYS A 88 10.99 -17.38 -3.25
N ARG A 89 9.85 -18.08 -3.24
CA ARG A 89 9.81 -19.49 -3.65
C ARG A 89 10.09 -19.65 -5.15
N GLY A 90 9.23 -19.08 -5.99
CA GLY A 90 9.30 -19.22 -7.46
C GLY A 90 10.26 -18.25 -8.15
N GLY A 91 10.60 -17.13 -7.50
CA GLY A 91 11.44 -16.09 -8.10
C GLY A 91 10.75 -15.34 -9.23
N ILE A 92 9.44 -15.13 -9.15
CA ILE A 92 8.62 -14.52 -10.21
C ILE A 92 7.79 -13.37 -9.63
N GLY A 93 6.85 -13.64 -8.73
CA GLY A 93 5.90 -12.68 -8.18
C GLY A 93 6.46 -11.80 -7.06
N ARG A 94 6.40 -12.28 -5.81
CA ARG A 94 6.82 -11.56 -4.59
C ARG A 94 8.18 -10.86 -4.72
N SER A 95 9.22 -11.61 -5.09
CA SER A 95 10.57 -11.05 -5.26
C SER A 95 10.68 -10.10 -6.45
N GLY A 96 9.94 -10.35 -7.54
CA GLY A 96 9.87 -9.43 -8.67
C GLY A 96 9.27 -8.07 -8.31
N VAL A 97 8.21 -8.06 -7.48
CA VAL A 97 7.63 -6.80 -6.96
C VAL A 97 8.66 -6.06 -6.09
N VAL A 98 9.32 -6.72 -5.15
CA VAL A 98 10.36 -6.07 -4.31
C VAL A 98 11.52 -5.53 -5.15
N VAL A 99 12.01 -6.33 -6.11
CA VAL A 99 13.05 -5.89 -7.05
C VAL A 99 12.59 -4.68 -7.86
N SER A 100 11.32 -4.64 -8.28
CA SER A 100 10.77 -3.48 -8.99
C SER A 100 10.77 -2.21 -8.13
N MET A 101 10.46 -2.33 -6.83
CA MET A 101 10.50 -1.21 -5.90
C MET A 101 11.94 -0.70 -5.75
N ILE A 102 12.90 -1.60 -5.54
CA ILE A 102 14.32 -1.24 -5.42
C ILE A 102 14.83 -0.56 -6.69
N LEU A 103 14.54 -1.11 -7.87
CA LEU A 103 14.94 -0.50 -9.14
C LEU A 103 14.31 0.87 -9.34
N GLY A 104 13.01 1.00 -9.07
CA GLY A 104 12.29 2.27 -9.17
C GLY A 104 12.83 3.35 -8.22
N LEU A 105 13.29 2.97 -7.02
CA LEU A 105 13.96 3.89 -6.10
C LEU A 105 15.39 4.23 -6.53
N ARG A 106 16.11 3.26 -7.08
CA ARG A 106 17.53 3.39 -7.46
C ARG A 106 17.71 4.27 -8.69
N SER A 107 16.88 4.09 -9.73
CA SER A 107 17.04 4.80 -11.00
C SER A 107 16.04 5.93 -11.23
N GLY A 108 15.02 6.07 -10.38
CA GLY A 108 13.90 7.00 -10.63
C GLY A 108 13.03 6.61 -11.83
N ALA A 109 13.21 5.41 -12.40
CA ALA A 109 12.47 4.96 -13.57
C ALA A 109 10.96 4.85 -13.29
N SER A 110 10.15 5.09 -14.31
CA SER A 110 8.70 4.94 -14.26
C SER A 110 8.27 3.48 -14.08
N ALA A 111 7.02 3.28 -13.67
CA ALA A 111 6.42 1.95 -13.58
C ALA A 111 6.52 1.18 -14.90
N GLY A 112 6.28 1.85 -16.04
CA GLY A 112 6.34 1.25 -17.37
C GLY A 112 7.73 0.72 -17.70
N GLU A 113 8.77 1.55 -17.52
CA GLU A 113 10.16 1.18 -17.79
C GLU A 113 10.63 0.01 -16.91
N VAL A 114 10.30 0.04 -15.61
CA VAL A 114 10.66 -1.04 -14.69
C VAL A 114 9.92 -2.33 -15.06
N LYS A 115 8.61 -2.25 -15.36
CA LYS A 115 7.81 -3.40 -15.77
C LYS A 115 8.36 -4.03 -17.04
N GLU A 116 8.67 -3.22 -18.06
CA GLU A 116 9.23 -3.70 -19.32
C GLU A 116 10.59 -4.39 -19.11
N LYS A 117 11.48 -3.75 -18.35
CA LYS A 117 12.80 -4.33 -18.04
C LYS A 117 12.68 -5.68 -17.32
N LEU A 118 11.81 -5.78 -16.32
CA LEU A 118 11.65 -7.01 -15.54
C LEU A 118 10.85 -8.08 -16.28
N ALA A 119 9.91 -7.72 -17.16
CA ALA A 119 9.16 -8.66 -17.99
C ALA A 119 10.10 -9.45 -18.92
N ARG A 120 11.13 -8.80 -19.48
CA ARG A 120 12.19 -9.47 -20.26
C ARG A 120 13.00 -10.48 -19.45
N LEU A 121 13.01 -10.33 -18.13
CA LEU A 121 13.63 -11.26 -17.19
C LEU A 121 12.62 -12.26 -16.61
N GLY A 122 11.35 -12.24 -17.06
CA GLY A 122 10.32 -13.18 -16.63
C GLY A 122 9.52 -12.75 -15.40
N PHE A 123 9.46 -11.46 -15.07
CA PHE A 123 8.49 -10.92 -14.12
C PHE A 123 7.08 -10.97 -14.71
N GLN A 124 6.11 -11.40 -13.92
CA GLN A 124 4.71 -11.50 -14.36
C GLN A 124 3.73 -10.75 -13.45
N GLY A 125 4.06 -10.54 -12.16
CA GLY A 125 3.07 -10.11 -11.17
C GLY A 125 1.95 -11.16 -11.08
N GLU A 126 2.28 -12.33 -10.52
CA GLU A 126 1.51 -13.58 -10.66
C GLU A 126 0.06 -13.45 -10.18
N THR A 127 -0.20 -12.55 -9.22
CA THR A 127 -1.53 -12.37 -8.62
C THR A 127 -1.95 -10.91 -8.56
N LEU A 128 -3.25 -10.66 -8.35
CA LEU A 128 -3.81 -9.32 -8.24
C LEU A 128 -3.17 -8.53 -7.11
N SER A 129 -2.97 -9.11 -5.93
CA SER A 129 -2.35 -8.43 -4.79
C SER A 129 -0.93 -7.96 -5.10
N GLN A 130 -0.17 -8.73 -5.88
CA GLN A 130 1.18 -8.36 -6.34
C GLN A 130 1.14 -7.25 -7.39
N GLN A 131 0.20 -7.31 -8.33
CA GLN A 131 0.01 -6.26 -9.34
C GLN A 131 -0.46 -4.94 -8.71
N LEU A 132 -1.36 -5.00 -7.73
CA LEU A 132 -1.80 -3.84 -6.94
C LEU A 132 -0.63 -3.22 -6.20
N ALA A 133 0.16 -4.03 -5.48
CA ALA A 133 1.32 -3.54 -4.74
C ALA A 133 2.33 -2.82 -5.65
N PHE A 134 2.60 -3.41 -6.83
CA PHE A 134 3.43 -2.77 -7.86
C PHE A 134 2.85 -1.41 -8.27
N ARG A 135 1.59 -1.37 -8.71
CA ARG A 135 0.93 -0.14 -9.19
C ARG A 135 0.89 0.93 -8.11
N TRP A 136 0.45 0.56 -6.92
CA TRP A 136 0.26 1.47 -5.79
C TRP A 136 1.58 2.00 -5.26
N PHE A 137 2.65 1.20 -5.23
CA PHE A 137 3.98 1.68 -4.89
C PHE A 137 4.43 2.81 -5.83
N PHE A 138 4.41 2.58 -7.14
CA PHE A 138 4.87 3.60 -8.10
C PHE A 138 4.00 4.86 -8.04
N ARG A 139 2.67 4.71 -7.93
CA ARG A 139 1.76 5.85 -7.73
C ARG A 139 2.12 6.64 -6.47
N ALA A 140 2.23 5.98 -5.32
CA ALA A 140 2.49 6.66 -4.05
C ALA A 140 3.89 7.31 -4.02
N ARG A 141 4.90 6.64 -4.60
CA ARG A 141 6.25 7.20 -4.79
C ARG A 141 6.19 8.53 -5.53
N ASP A 142 5.44 8.59 -6.63
CA ASP A 142 5.36 9.78 -7.49
C ASP A 142 4.43 10.86 -6.90
N LEU A 143 3.43 10.46 -6.11
CA LEU A 143 2.47 11.35 -5.48
C LEU A 143 3.03 12.06 -4.24
N ILE A 144 3.58 11.30 -3.28
CA ILE A 144 3.93 11.79 -1.93
C ILE A 144 5.39 11.53 -1.54
N GLY A 145 6.09 10.64 -2.25
CA GLY A 145 7.51 10.37 -2.05
C GLY A 145 7.79 9.27 -1.02
N PRO A 146 8.81 8.43 -1.25
CA PRO A 146 9.12 7.27 -0.40
C PRO A 146 9.60 7.66 1.00
N GLY A 147 10.27 8.81 1.14
CA GLY A 147 10.73 9.32 2.44
C GLY A 147 9.57 9.68 3.37
N TRP A 148 8.50 10.27 2.82
CA TRP A 148 7.30 10.57 3.58
C TRP A 148 6.60 9.29 4.04
N ILE A 149 6.41 8.33 3.13
CA ILE A 149 5.80 7.03 3.44
C ILE A 149 6.58 6.35 4.57
N ALA A 150 7.92 6.33 4.48
CA ALA A 150 8.76 5.73 5.49
C ALA A 150 8.62 6.39 6.87
N ALA A 151 8.55 7.73 6.92
CA ALA A 151 8.36 8.48 8.15
C ALA A 151 7.02 8.14 8.82
N VAL A 152 5.93 8.15 8.03
CA VAL A 152 4.59 7.82 8.53
C VAL A 152 4.51 6.37 9.03
N VAL A 153 4.97 5.40 8.25
CA VAL A 153 4.99 3.99 8.66
C VAL A 153 5.80 3.80 9.94
N LYS A 154 6.99 4.42 10.06
CA LYS A 154 7.81 4.35 11.27
C LYS A 154 7.09 4.95 12.47
N LYS A 155 6.38 6.07 12.31
CA LYS A 155 5.57 6.66 13.37
C LYS A 155 4.46 5.69 13.79
N LEU A 156 3.70 5.16 12.84
CA LEU A 156 2.57 4.26 13.08
C LEU A 156 2.95 2.91 13.70
N LYS A 157 4.17 2.42 13.45
CA LYS A 157 4.74 1.26 14.15
C LYS A 157 4.93 1.47 15.65
N ASN A 158 4.93 2.72 16.13
CA ASN A 158 5.09 3.07 17.54
C ASN A 158 3.79 3.53 18.22
N VAL A 159 2.68 3.65 17.49
CA VAL A 159 1.40 4.12 18.05
C VAL A 159 0.64 2.92 18.65
N GLY A 160 0.23 3.02 19.92
CA GLY A 160 -0.62 2.02 20.58
C GLY A 160 0.10 0.86 21.28
N GLY A 161 1.44 0.80 21.20
CA GLY A 161 2.25 -0.33 21.70
C GLY A 161 2.03 -0.72 23.16
N GLU A 162 1.60 0.21 24.01
CA GLU A 162 1.30 -0.02 25.43
C GLU A 162 0.02 -0.86 25.66
N ARG A 163 -0.83 -1.05 24.64
CA ARG A 163 -2.13 -1.74 24.73
C ARG A 163 -2.19 -3.10 24.01
N GLY A 164 -1.04 -3.74 23.77
CA GLY A 164 -0.99 -5.11 23.21
C GLY A 164 -0.71 -5.21 21.70
N GLY A 165 -0.12 -4.17 21.10
CA GLY A 165 0.32 -4.15 19.71
C GLY A 165 0.27 -2.74 19.11
N SER A 166 1.13 -2.45 18.13
CA SER A 166 1.07 -1.15 17.45
C SER A 166 0.01 -1.11 16.36
N TYR A 167 -0.51 0.08 16.05
CA TYR A 167 -1.48 0.30 14.98
C TYR A 167 -1.03 -0.36 13.68
N TRP A 168 0.22 -0.12 13.27
CA TRP A 168 0.72 -0.65 12.01
C TRP A 168 0.81 -2.17 12.01
N ALA A 169 1.23 -2.79 13.12
CA ALA A 169 1.31 -4.25 13.21
C ALA A 169 -0.06 -4.92 13.03
N THR A 170 -1.14 -4.28 13.47
CA THR A 170 -2.50 -4.83 13.40
C THR A 170 -3.23 -4.42 12.11
N TYR A 171 -3.04 -3.20 11.61
CA TYR A 171 -3.91 -2.60 10.59
C TYR A 171 -3.22 -2.28 9.25
N ALA A 172 -1.92 -2.56 9.07
CA ALA A 172 -1.20 -2.16 7.85
C ALA A 172 -1.89 -2.55 6.53
N ALA A 173 -2.37 -3.80 6.43
CA ALA A 173 -3.02 -4.29 5.20
C ALA A 173 -4.34 -3.56 4.91
N HIS A 174 -5.14 -3.29 5.95
CA HIS A 174 -6.39 -2.54 5.83
C HIS A 174 -6.13 -1.05 5.56
N ALA A 175 -5.23 -0.41 6.29
CA ALA A 175 -4.84 0.98 6.09
C ALA A 175 -4.33 1.24 4.67
N SER A 176 -3.46 0.36 4.16
CA SER A 176 -2.96 0.40 2.78
C SER A 176 -4.10 0.20 1.77
N THR A 177 -5.03 -0.73 2.04
CA THR A 177 -6.23 -0.93 1.21
C THR A 177 -7.05 0.36 1.12
N VAL A 178 -7.42 0.96 2.25
CA VAL A 178 -8.26 2.16 2.29
C VAL A 178 -7.58 3.33 1.58
N ALA A 179 -6.30 3.57 1.87
CA ALA A 179 -5.54 4.65 1.24
C ALA A 179 -5.52 4.53 -0.29
N ASN A 180 -5.30 3.31 -0.78
CA ASN A 180 -5.06 3.12 -2.20
C ASN A 180 -6.35 2.95 -3.01
N VAL A 181 -7.40 2.37 -2.45
CA VAL A 181 -8.73 2.33 -3.07
C VAL A 181 -9.36 3.72 -3.09
N ALA A 182 -9.16 4.54 -2.05
CA ALA A 182 -9.63 5.93 -2.05
C ALA A 182 -8.97 6.73 -3.18
N LEU A 183 -7.67 6.54 -3.42
CA LEU A 183 -6.99 7.14 -4.57
C LEU A 183 -7.55 6.64 -5.90
N ASP A 184 -7.76 5.32 -6.06
CA ASP A 184 -8.33 4.77 -7.31
C ASP A 184 -9.70 5.41 -7.62
N VAL A 185 -10.55 5.62 -6.60
CA VAL A 185 -11.84 6.31 -6.72
C VAL A 185 -11.67 7.77 -7.15
N LEU A 186 -10.80 8.52 -6.47
CA LEU A 186 -10.61 9.95 -6.70
C LEU A 186 -9.95 10.23 -8.06
N GLU A 187 -8.98 9.42 -8.46
CA GLU A 187 -8.32 9.52 -9.76
C GLU A 187 -9.32 9.28 -10.90
N THR A 188 -10.22 8.30 -10.74
CA THR A 188 -11.27 7.97 -11.71
C THR A 188 -12.25 9.11 -11.98
N ILE A 189 -12.46 10.01 -11.01
CA ILE A 189 -13.38 11.14 -11.13
C ILE A 189 -12.66 12.50 -11.21
N SER A 190 -11.32 12.49 -11.21
CA SER A 190 -10.50 13.70 -10.99
C SER A 190 -10.80 14.83 -11.97
N ASP A 191 -10.90 14.51 -13.26
CA ASP A 191 -11.18 15.46 -14.33
C ASP A 191 -12.54 16.15 -14.17
N SER A 192 -13.55 15.44 -13.64
CA SER A 192 -14.92 15.94 -13.49
C SER A 192 -15.12 16.85 -12.27
N TYR A 193 -14.27 16.73 -11.25
CA TYR A 193 -14.46 17.42 -9.96
C TYR A 193 -13.25 18.28 -9.54
N GLY A 194 -12.27 18.48 -10.42
CA GLY A 194 -11.15 19.39 -10.19
C GLY A 194 -10.25 18.98 -9.02
N LEU A 195 -10.06 17.68 -8.82
CA LEU A 195 -9.21 17.16 -7.74
C LEU A 195 -7.73 17.41 -8.05
N SER A 196 -7.03 18.12 -7.16
CA SER A 196 -5.60 18.38 -7.30
C SER A 196 -4.76 17.31 -6.61
N LYS A 197 -3.43 17.35 -6.84
CA LYS A 197 -2.48 16.51 -6.11
C LYS A 197 -2.54 16.72 -4.60
N ALA A 198 -2.95 17.89 -4.12
CA ALA A 198 -3.08 18.15 -2.69
C ALA A 198 -4.22 17.33 -2.07
N GLU A 199 -5.38 17.27 -2.73
CA GLU A 199 -6.50 16.40 -2.30
C GLU A 199 -6.11 14.93 -2.32
N LEU A 200 -5.42 14.46 -3.37
CA LEU A 200 -4.97 13.07 -3.47
C LEU A 200 -3.98 12.71 -2.34
N ARG A 201 -3.02 13.59 -2.04
CA ARG A 201 -2.09 13.39 -0.90
C ARG A 201 -2.85 13.32 0.43
N SER A 202 -3.81 14.23 0.65
CA SER A 202 -4.66 14.20 1.84
C SER A 202 -5.51 12.93 1.93
N ALA A 203 -6.05 12.43 0.82
CA ALA A 203 -6.80 11.18 0.79
C ALA A 203 -5.93 9.97 1.13
N TYR A 204 -4.72 9.90 0.55
CA TYR A 204 -3.77 8.83 0.84
C TYR A 204 -3.36 8.83 2.32
N ALA A 205 -3.00 10.00 2.87
CA ALA A 205 -2.67 10.15 4.28
C ALA A 205 -3.84 9.79 5.20
N ALA A 206 -5.05 10.26 4.88
CA ALA A 206 -6.25 9.94 5.64
C ALA A 206 -6.56 8.44 5.64
N GLY A 207 -6.41 7.76 4.50
CA GLY A 207 -6.61 6.31 4.42
C GLY A 207 -5.60 5.52 5.26
N LEU A 208 -4.34 5.94 5.32
CA LEU A 208 -3.34 5.31 6.18
C LEU A 208 -3.60 5.55 7.69
N LEU A 209 -4.36 6.59 8.03
CA LEU A 209 -4.57 7.04 9.41
C LEU A 209 -5.99 6.82 9.94
N HIS A 210 -6.95 6.44 9.08
CA HIS A 210 -8.39 6.49 9.39
C HIS A 210 -8.75 5.76 10.69
N ASP A 211 -8.08 4.64 10.95
CA ASP A 211 -8.33 3.76 12.08
C ASP A 211 -7.30 3.89 13.22
N VAL A 212 -6.36 4.83 13.15
CA VAL A 212 -5.29 4.99 14.16
C VAL A 212 -5.86 5.23 15.55
N GLY A 213 -7.03 5.86 15.64
CA GLY A 213 -7.71 6.08 16.91
C GLY A 213 -8.10 4.80 17.64
N ARG A 214 -8.20 3.65 16.96
CA ARG A 214 -8.62 2.37 17.58
C ARG A 214 -7.62 1.87 18.62
N VAL A 215 -6.37 2.30 18.52
CA VAL A 215 -5.33 2.00 19.53
C VAL A 215 -5.10 3.15 20.51
N LEU A 216 -5.72 4.31 20.29
CA LEU A 216 -5.58 5.51 21.12
C LEU A 216 -6.74 5.69 22.11
N ALA A 217 -7.96 5.37 21.69
CA ALA A 217 -9.18 5.63 22.46
C ALA A 217 -10.14 4.43 22.44
N SER A 218 -11.26 4.56 23.14
CA SER A 218 -12.34 3.58 23.11
C SER A 218 -12.96 3.44 21.71
N SER A 219 -13.68 2.34 21.49
CA SER A 219 -14.37 2.06 20.22
C SER A 219 -15.38 3.14 19.83
N GLU A 220 -15.95 3.87 20.79
CA GLU A 220 -16.88 4.97 20.51
C GLU A 220 -16.14 6.22 20.03
N ASN A 221 -15.00 6.57 20.65
CA ASN A 221 -14.30 7.83 20.42
C ASN A 221 -13.11 7.74 19.47
N HIS A 222 -12.81 6.57 18.90
CA HIS A 222 -11.62 6.39 18.06
C HIS A 222 -11.55 7.33 16.86
N HIS A 223 -12.67 7.61 16.19
CA HIS A 223 -12.68 8.49 15.01
C HIS A 223 -12.26 9.94 15.36
N ALA A 224 -12.69 10.46 16.51
CA ALA A 224 -12.26 11.78 17.00
C ALA A 224 -10.80 11.78 17.46
N ALA A 225 -10.37 10.75 18.20
CA ALA A 225 -8.98 10.62 18.63
C ALA A 225 -8.00 10.47 17.45
N GLY A 226 -8.38 9.70 16.42
CA GLY A 226 -7.62 9.55 15.20
C GLY A 226 -7.52 10.85 14.40
N ALA A 227 -8.62 11.62 14.32
CA ALA A 227 -8.63 12.91 13.64
C ALA A 227 -7.68 13.92 14.32
N LEU A 228 -7.72 14.00 15.65
CA LEU A 228 -6.80 14.85 16.42
C LEU A 228 -5.35 14.44 16.20
N PHE A 229 -5.06 13.14 16.33
CA PHE A 229 -3.73 12.60 16.09
C PHE A 229 -3.21 12.96 14.69
N ALA A 230 -4.03 12.75 13.65
CA ALA A 230 -3.66 13.05 12.27
C ALA A 230 -3.41 14.55 12.02
N ALA A 231 -4.16 15.45 12.66
CA ALA A 231 -3.98 16.90 12.54
C ALA A 231 -2.65 17.39 13.17
N GLU A 232 -2.14 16.67 14.17
CA GLU A 232 -0.94 17.02 14.92
C GLU A 232 0.34 16.38 14.34
N MET A 233 0.21 15.40 13.45
CA MET A 233 1.37 14.75 12.83
C MET A 233 2.20 15.72 11.96
N PRO A 234 3.50 15.92 12.26
CA PRO A 234 4.38 16.76 11.45
C PRO A 234 4.47 16.29 9.99
N GLU A 235 4.48 14.98 9.76
CA GLU A 235 4.49 14.38 8.43
C GLU A 235 3.26 14.83 7.63
N VAL A 236 2.06 14.80 8.21
CA VAL A 236 0.85 15.27 7.55
C VAL A 236 0.95 16.76 7.20
N ARG A 237 1.41 17.60 8.12
CA ARG A 237 1.56 19.06 7.90
C ARG A 237 2.56 19.41 6.80
N SER A 238 3.55 18.55 6.57
CA SER A 238 4.63 18.81 5.60
C SER A 238 4.21 18.71 4.13
N CYS A 239 3.15 17.96 3.80
CA CYS A 239 2.79 17.70 2.40
C CYS A 239 1.29 17.59 2.12
N CYS A 240 0.44 17.60 3.15
CA CYS A 240 -1.00 17.47 3.04
C CYS A 240 -1.71 18.66 3.70
N ASN A 241 -3.00 18.84 3.45
CA ASN A 241 -3.83 19.70 4.27
C ASN A 241 -4.24 18.95 5.56
N PRO A 242 -3.71 19.31 6.74
CA PRO A 242 -3.97 18.57 7.98
C PRO A 242 -5.43 18.63 8.42
N PHE A 243 -6.15 19.72 8.13
CA PHE A 243 -7.57 19.85 8.46
C PHE A 243 -8.42 18.92 7.59
N LEU A 244 -8.10 18.81 6.30
CA LEU A 244 -8.77 17.88 5.41
C LEU A 244 -8.51 16.43 5.82
N VAL A 245 -7.25 16.09 6.14
CA VAL A 245 -6.91 14.74 6.64
C VAL A 245 -7.69 14.44 7.91
N ALA A 246 -7.71 15.35 8.88
CA ALA A 246 -8.46 15.18 10.13
C ALA A 246 -9.96 14.99 9.89
N LYS A 247 -10.57 15.76 8.98
CA LYS A 247 -11.99 15.61 8.62
C LYS A 247 -12.28 14.29 7.93
N ALA A 248 -11.43 13.86 7.00
CA ALA A 248 -11.58 12.56 6.34
C ALA A 248 -11.45 11.40 7.34
N VAL A 249 -10.51 11.49 8.29
CA VAL A 249 -10.37 10.53 9.39
C VAL A 249 -11.59 10.58 10.32
N LEU A 250 -12.08 11.75 10.71
CA LEU A 250 -13.27 11.89 11.54
C LEU A 250 -14.48 11.24 10.87
N HIS A 251 -14.63 11.47 9.57
CA HIS A 251 -15.80 11.05 8.81
C HIS A 251 -15.68 9.69 8.12
N HIS A 252 -14.65 8.88 8.37
CA HIS A 252 -14.56 7.55 7.74
C HIS A 252 -15.75 6.65 8.14
N ARG A 253 -16.32 6.83 9.34
CA ARG A 253 -17.48 6.06 9.81
C ARG A 253 -18.81 6.57 9.26
N ARG A 254 -19.71 5.64 9.01
CA ARG A 254 -21.13 5.87 8.67
C ARG A 254 -21.86 6.80 9.65
N ALA A 255 -21.62 6.66 10.95
CA ALA A 255 -22.38 7.36 11.98
C ALA A 255 -22.16 8.88 12.01
N THR A 256 -21.18 9.39 11.26
CA THR A 256 -20.86 10.82 11.23
C THR A 256 -21.50 11.51 10.04
N ASP A 257 -22.01 12.72 10.27
CA ASP A 257 -22.67 13.54 9.25
C ASP A 257 -21.65 14.33 8.42
N LEU A 258 -21.10 13.67 7.40
CA LEU A 258 -20.14 14.27 6.45
C LEU A 258 -20.77 15.40 5.62
N LEU A 259 -22.04 15.24 5.21
CA LEU A 259 -22.70 16.21 4.34
C LEU A 259 -23.11 17.47 5.11
N GLY A 260 -23.46 17.33 6.39
CA GLY A 260 -23.79 18.43 7.28
C GLY A 260 -22.59 19.17 7.87
N ASP A 261 -21.38 18.61 7.85
CA ASP A 261 -20.19 19.28 8.41
C ASP A 261 -19.92 20.62 7.71
N VAL A 262 -20.04 21.72 8.46
CA VAL A 262 -19.90 23.09 7.95
C VAL A 262 -18.46 23.40 7.56
N GLU A 263 -17.48 22.87 8.29
CA GLU A 263 -16.07 23.14 8.04
C GLU A 263 -15.62 22.41 6.77
N LEU A 264 -16.01 21.14 6.61
CA LEU A 264 -15.71 20.36 5.42
C LEU A 264 -16.41 20.95 4.18
N ARG A 265 -17.66 21.42 4.30
CA ARG A 265 -18.34 22.15 3.22
C ARG A 265 -17.62 23.44 2.83
N ARG A 266 -17.11 24.20 3.80
CA ARG A 266 -16.31 25.41 3.55
C ARG A 266 -14.99 25.11 2.83
N MET A 267 -14.44 23.90 2.98
CA MET A 267 -13.27 23.46 2.22
C MET A 267 -13.59 23.12 0.75
N GLY A 268 -14.88 23.01 0.39
CA GLY A 268 -15.35 22.79 -0.98
C GLY A 268 -15.64 21.32 -1.32
N THR A 269 -16.24 21.11 -2.49
CA THR A 269 -16.70 19.79 -2.95
C THR A 269 -15.56 18.78 -3.07
N ALA A 270 -14.38 19.20 -3.54
CA ALA A 270 -13.20 18.34 -3.63
C ALA A 270 -12.79 17.74 -2.26
N ALA A 271 -12.84 18.57 -1.20
CA ALA A 271 -12.57 18.13 0.17
C ALA A 271 -13.65 17.15 0.69
N GLN A 272 -14.93 17.41 0.40
CA GLN A 272 -16.01 16.50 0.75
C GLN A 272 -15.86 15.14 0.02
N LEU A 273 -15.44 15.15 -1.25
CA LEU A 273 -15.17 13.95 -2.02
C LEU A 273 -14.00 13.13 -1.45
N VAL A 274 -12.94 13.78 -0.96
CA VAL A 274 -11.84 13.09 -0.26
C VAL A 274 -12.37 12.32 0.95
N ALA A 275 -13.14 12.96 1.82
CA ALA A 275 -13.73 12.30 2.98
C ALA A 275 -14.70 11.17 2.58
N ALA A 276 -15.51 11.39 1.53
CA ALA A 276 -16.45 10.40 1.03
C ALA A 276 -15.75 9.19 0.39
N ALA A 277 -14.64 9.41 -0.33
CA ALA A 277 -13.83 8.35 -0.94
C ALA A 277 -13.10 7.50 0.13
N VAL A 278 -12.55 8.12 1.17
CA VAL A 278 -11.96 7.38 2.32
C VAL A 278 -13.03 6.52 3.01
N ARG A 279 -14.21 7.09 3.29
CA ARG A 279 -15.36 6.34 3.81
C ARG A 279 -15.76 5.19 2.88
N LEU A 280 -15.78 5.42 1.56
CA LEU A 280 -16.14 4.39 0.60
C LEU A 280 -15.11 3.25 0.57
N ALA A 281 -13.82 3.59 0.56
CA ALA A 281 -12.70 2.65 0.55
C ALA A 281 -12.61 1.82 1.85
N ASP A 282 -13.06 2.36 2.99
CA ASP A 282 -13.22 1.65 4.26
C ASP A 282 -14.29 0.52 4.19
N ALA A 283 -15.01 0.35 3.08
CA ALA A 283 -15.85 -0.84 2.87
C ALA A 283 -15.05 -2.13 2.60
N PHE A 284 -13.77 -2.01 2.26
CA PHE A 284 -12.87 -3.12 1.94
C PHE A 284 -12.05 -3.52 3.18
N ASP A 285 -11.95 -4.82 3.48
CA ASP A 285 -11.09 -5.30 4.57
C ASP A 285 -9.61 -5.22 4.14
N SER A 286 -9.08 -6.28 3.54
CA SER A 286 -7.72 -6.32 3.00
C SER A 286 -7.75 -6.85 1.58
N VAL A 287 -7.28 -6.05 0.62
CA VAL A 287 -7.14 -6.49 -0.78
C VAL A 287 -5.92 -7.37 -1.01
N TYR A 288 -5.09 -7.55 0.02
CA TYR A 288 -3.89 -8.38 -0.02
C TYR A 288 -4.17 -9.83 0.39
N GLU A 289 -5.36 -10.15 0.92
CA GLU A 289 -5.72 -11.51 1.29
C GLU A 289 -5.72 -12.45 0.08
N GLY A 290 -5.05 -13.61 0.23
CA GLY A 290 -4.89 -14.58 -0.85
C GLY A 290 -4.23 -13.97 -2.09
N GLU A 291 -4.78 -14.29 -3.27
CA GLU A 291 -4.32 -13.79 -4.56
C GLU A 291 -4.69 -12.32 -4.83
N GLY A 292 -5.43 -11.70 -3.92
CA GLY A 292 -5.99 -10.37 -4.10
C GLY A 292 -7.38 -10.39 -4.73
N LEU A 293 -8.16 -9.38 -4.37
CA LEU A 293 -9.63 -9.45 -4.47
C LEU A 293 -10.26 -8.24 -5.16
N TYR A 294 -9.42 -7.23 -5.42
CA TYR A 294 -9.78 -5.95 -5.99
C TYR A 294 -8.91 -5.73 -7.22
N ARG A 295 -9.53 -5.37 -8.34
CA ARG A 295 -8.83 -5.16 -9.61
C ARG A 295 -8.67 -3.68 -9.92
N GLY A 296 -9.67 -2.88 -9.52
CA GLY A 296 -9.73 -1.47 -9.82
C GLY A 296 -11.14 -0.92 -9.70
N VAL A 297 -11.28 0.33 -10.13
CA VAL A 297 -12.56 1.02 -10.23
C VAL A 297 -12.61 1.74 -11.58
N GLU A 298 -13.79 1.78 -12.19
CA GLU A 298 -14.01 2.41 -13.49
C GLU A 298 -15.27 3.28 -13.46
N LEU A 299 -15.25 4.36 -14.24
CA LEU A 299 -16.44 5.17 -14.50
C LEU A 299 -17.14 4.66 -15.78
N ARG A 300 -18.39 4.22 -15.65
CA ARG A 300 -19.22 3.71 -16.75
C ARG A 300 -20.54 4.48 -16.83
N GLY A 301 -20.52 5.60 -17.55
CA GLY A 301 -21.66 6.52 -17.60
C GLY A 301 -21.90 7.15 -16.23
N SER A 302 -23.09 6.95 -15.66
CA SER A 302 -23.46 7.44 -14.32
C SER A 302 -23.08 6.48 -13.18
N ARG A 303 -22.24 5.48 -13.44
CA ARG A 303 -21.90 4.42 -12.46
C ARG A 303 -20.40 4.37 -12.18
N LEU A 304 -20.04 4.34 -10.91
CA LEU A 304 -18.69 4.04 -10.42
C LEU A 304 -18.63 2.55 -10.04
N VAL A 305 -17.96 1.75 -10.87
CA VAL A 305 -17.98 0.28 -10.79
C VAL A 305 -16.68 -0.25 -10.22
N PHE A 306 -16.75 -0.88 -9.05
CA PHE A 306 -15.64 -1.62 -8.43
C PHE A 306 -15.56 -3.02 -9.03
N GLN A 307 -14.38 -3.36 -9.57
CA GLN A 307 -14.10 -4.66 -10.16
C GLN A 307 -13.50 -5.60 -9.11
N LEU A 308 -14.21 -6.68 -8.78
CA LEU A 308 -13.86 -7.62 -7.72
C LEU A 308 -13.76 -9.07 -8.21
N GLU A 309 -13.04 -9.89 -7.45
CA GLU A 309 -13.03 -11.35 -7.61
C GLU A 309 -14.16 -12.03 -6.81
N TRP A 310 -14.52 -13.26 -7.21
CA TRP A 310 -15.74 -13.98 -6.77
C TRP A 310 -15.98 -14.04 -5.25
N SER A 311 -14.92 -14.14 -4.44
CA SER A 311 -15.03 -14.45 -3.01
C SER A 311 -15.55 -13.31 -2.12
N LEU A 312 -15.63 -12.06 -2.63
CA LEU A 312 -15.96 -10.88 -1.79
C LEU A 312 -17.26 -10.17 -2.13
N ILE A 313 -17.91 -10.51 -3.23
CA ILE A 313 -19.05 -9.73 -3.73
C ILE A 313 -20.16 -9.58 -2.71
N ALA A 314 -20.55 -10.65 -2.01
CA ALA A 314 -21.67 -10.58 -1.07
C ALA A 314 -21.38 -9.67 0.13
N ARG A 315 -20.19 -9.80 0.76
CA ARG A 315 -19.81 -9.01 1.94
C ARG A 315 -19.44 -7.58 1.58
N ALA A 316 -18.75 -7.37 0.46
CA ALA A 316 -18.38 -6.05 -0.01
C ALA A 316 -19.61 -5.23 -0.43
N ARG A 317 -20.56 -5.82 -1.18
CA ARG A 317 -21.75 -5.10 -1.68
C ARG A 317 -22.57 -4.45 -0.57
N GLY A 318 -22.81 -5.16 0.54
CA GLY A 318 -23.57 -4.63 1.67
C GLY A 318 -22.91 -3.40 2.29
N ARG A 319 -21.63 -3.51 2.66
CA ARG A 319 -20.87 -2.38 3.26
C ARG A 319 -20.67 -1.24 2.26
N LEU A 320 -20.42 -1.55 0.99
CA LEU A 320 -20.18 -0.56 -0.05
C LEU A 320 -21.42 0.29 -0.30
N SER A 321 -22.59 -0.33 -0.44
CA SER A 321 -23.86 0.38 -0.60
C SER A 321 -24.16 1.31 0.59
N GLU A 322 -23.88 0.86 1.82
CA GLU A 322 -24.08 1.71 3.00
C GLU A 322 -23.14 2.92 3.03
N LYS A 323 -21.87 2.74 2.67
CA LYS A 323 -20.85 3.78 2.72
C LYS A 323 -20.87 4.71 1.50
N ALA A 324 -21.50 4.30 0.40
CA ALA A 324 -21.62 5.08 -0.84
C ALA A 324 -22.54 6.30 -0.75
N ARG A 325 -23.47 6.36 0.21
CA ARG A 325 -24.52 7.40 0.25
C ARG A 325 -23.99 8.83 0.11
N ALA A 326 -22.95 9.18 0.88
CA ALA A 326 -22.37 10.53 0.83
C ALA A 326 -21.68 10.79 -0.53
N PHE A 327 -20.99 9.80 -1.07
CA PHE A 327 -20.33 9.90 -2.37
C PHE A 327 -21.35 10.08 -3.50
N THR A 328 -22.40 9.26 -3.52
CA THR A 328 -23.50 9.37 -4.50
C THR A 328 -24.23 10.71 -4.37
N ALA A 329 -24.47 11.22 -3.16
CA ALA A 329 -25.09 12.53 -2.98
C ALA A 329 -24.24 13.69 -3.52
N LEU A 330 -22.91 13.59 -3.44
CA LEU A 330 -21.99 14.62 -3.93
C LEU A 330 -21.76 14.56 -5.45
N THR A 331 -21.83 13.37 -6.03
CA THR A 331 -21.43 13.13 -7.44
C THR A 331 -22.61 12.88 -8.37
N GLY A 332 -23.74 12.38 -7.86
CA GLY A 332 -24.81 11.80 -8.66
C GLY A 332 -24.47 10.40 -9.23
N LEU A 333 -23.31 9.84 -8.90
CA LEU A 333 -22.89 8.53 -9.40
C LEU A 333 -23.44 7.40 -8.52
N GLU A 334 -24.00 6.39 -9.16
CA GLU A 334 -24.35 5.13 -8.52
C GLU A 334 -23.07 4.31 -8.28
N VAL A 335 -22.92 3.74 -7.09
CA VAL A 335 -21.74 2.93 -6.75
C VAL A 335 -22.10 1.45 -6.77
N GLU A 336 -21.39 0.68 -7.59
CA GLU A 336 -21.65 -0.74 -7.81
C GLU A 336 -20.38 -1.58 -7.65
N ALA A 337 -20.57 -2.88 -7.42
CA ALA A 337 -19.49 -3.86 -7.43
C ALA A 337 -19.87 -5.04 -8.33
N GLU A 338 -19.00 -5.34 -9.29
CA GLU A 338 -19.18 -6.38 -10.31
C GLU A 338 -18.02 -7.39 -10.27
N LEU A 339 -18.26 -8.58 -10.84
CA LEU A 339 -17.20 -9.54 -11.13
C LEU A 339 -16.40 -9.03 -12.32
N ALA A 340 -15.08 -9.09 -12.20
CA ALA A 340 -14.17 -8.78 -13.30
C ALA A 340 -14.07 -9.92 -14.32
#